data_AF-A0A1E3IED3-F1
#
_entry.id   AF-A0A1E3IED3-F1
#
_cell.length_a   1.000
_cell.length_b   1.000
_cell.length_c   1.000
_cell.angle_alpha   90.00
_cell.angle_beta   90.00
_cell.angle_gamma   90.00
#
_symmetry.space_group_name_H-M   'P 1'
#
loop_
_entity.id
_entity.type
_entity.pdbx_description
1 polymer ?
#
loop_
_entity_poly.entity_id
_entity_poly.type
_entity_poly.pdbx_seq_one_letter_code
_entity_poly.pdbx_strand_id
1 'polypeptide(L)'
;MPPPTLPEAFKLVHQILSANQTGLHTKDIIRQGVALYKDKLPANAFIMEEPKDERKHKGKSKHVPEPKLVPRGHPFVSTSHLKNRVLPVLQSQNLIHKHIVHQETPPEPSTSKSKKDKPRPLFVWSLRDLPDSNLVESSWSTSEHWERLVGGEHPGAVGRDYELHQKDLRSAERGKAIDSGKVKRTEEEMWAWEDRKVGLTTNKERGHLNDRRQAARPAKERRRLDRWEKLFREGETA
;
A
#
# COMPACT_ATOMS: atom_id res chain seq x y z
N MET A 1 14.15 12.77 31.81
CA MET A 1 13.01 12.52 30.90
C MET A 1 13.43 11.44 29.93
N PRO A 2 12.74 10.29 29.86
CA PRO A 2 12.99 9.34 28.78
C PRO A 2 12.70 10.01 27.43
N PRO A 3 13.43 9.64 26.37
CA PRO A 3 13.20 10.20 25.04
C PRO A 3 11.76 9.90 24.58
N PRO A 4 11.09 10.82 23.86
CA PRO A 4 9.77 10.56 23.31
C PRO A 4 9.84 9.29 22.44
N THR A 5 9.06 8.28 22.82
CA THR A 5 9.09 6.99 22.14
C THR A 5 7.98 6.93 21.10
N LEU A 6 8.30 6.34 19.95
CA LEU A 6 7.36 6.10 18.86
C LEU A 6 6.06 5.36 19.28
N PRO A 7 6.08 4.42 20.25
CA PRO A 7 4.87 3.74 20.73
C PRO A 7 3.89 4.69 21.45
N GLU A 8 4.40 5.68 22.19
CA GLU A 8 3.53 6.71 22.79
C GLU A 8 2.85 7.57 21.73
N ALA A 9 3.54 7.87 20.63
CA ALA A 9 2.95 8.59 19.50
C ALA A 9 1.80 7.78 18.87
N PHE A 10 1.97 6.47 18.68
CA PHE A 10 0.90 5.61 18.18
C PHE A 10 -0.29 5.55 19.14
N LYS A 11 -0.03 5.41 20.45
CA LYS A 11 -1.07 5.40 21.48
C LYS A 11 -1.91 6.67 21.45
N LEU A 12 -1.27 7.84 21.35
CA LEU A 12 -1.96 9.13 21.26
C LEU A 12 -2.81 9.22 19.99
N VAL A 13 -2.27 8.84 18.83
CA VAL A 13 -3.04 8.86 17.57
C VAL A 13 -4.24 7.92 17.67
N HIS A 14 -4.07 6.72 18.20
CA HIS A 14 -5.17 5.77 18.40
C HIS A 14 -6.26 6.35 19.31
N GLN A 15 -5.90 6.87 20.48
CA GLN A 15 -6.83 7.48 21.43
C GLN A 15 -7.59 8.68 20.85
N ILE A 16 -6.91 9.53 20.08
CA ILE A 16 -7.49 10.72 19.46
C ILE A 16 -8.49 10.32 18.38
N LEU A 17 -8.11 9.40 17.50
CA LEU A 17 -8.97 8.98 16.39
C LEU A 17 -10.11 8.06 16.86
N SER A 18 -9.94 7.30 17.94
CA SER A 18 -11.03 6.51 18.53
C SER A 18 -12.12 7.40 19.14
N ALA A 19 -11.75 8.57 19.66
CA ALA A 19 -12.69 9.56 20.18
C ALA A 19 -13.41 10.36 19.08
N ASN A 20 -12.90 10.37 17.85
CA ASN A 20 -13.39 11.21 16.74
C ASN A 20 -13.61 10.37 15.47
N GLN A 21 -14.76 9.71 15.38
CA GLN A 21 -15.12 8.82 14.26
C GLN A 21 -15.21 9.54 12.90
N THR A 22 -15.59 10.82 12.90
CA THR A 22 -15.65 11.66 11.69
C THR A 22 -14.28 12.01 11.11
N GLY A 23 -13.22 11.66 11.83
CA GLY A 23 -11.84 11.91 11.47
C GLY A 23 -11.37 13.33 11.76
N LEU A 24 -10.05 13.51 11.81
CA LEU A 24 -9.41 14.78 12.13
C LEU A 24 -8.35 15.19 11.12
N HIS A 25 -8.22 16.50 10.91
CA HIS A 25 -7.09 17.04 10.18
C HIS A 25 -5.80 16.90 11.03
N THR A 26 -4.65 16.83 10.38
CA THR A 26 -3.35 16.65 11.06
C THR A 26 -3.09 17.71 12.15
N LYS A 27 -3.52 18.95 11.90
CA LYS A 27 -3.41 20.05 12.87
C LYS A 27 -4.25 19.81 14.12
N ASP A 28 -5.42 19.22 13.98
CA ASP A 28 -6.33 18.96 15.09
C ASP A 28 -5.86 17.74 15.90
N ILE A 29 -5.30 16.73 15.23
CA ILE A 29 -4.60 15.62 15.91
C ILE A 29 -3.46 16.16 16.79
N ILE A 30 -2.67 17.11 16.27
CA ILE A 30 -1.60 17.74 17.06
C ILE A 30 -2.17 18.49 18.26
N ARG A 31 -3.20 19.33 18.06
CA ARG A 31 -3.82 20.12 19.13
C ARG A 31 -4.37 19.23 20.23
N GLN A 32 -5.12 18.19 19.87
CA GLN A 32 -5.66 17.23 20.84
C GLN A 32 -4.56 16.43 21.53
N GLY A 33 -3.53 16.00 20.80
CA GLY A 33 -2.39 15.30 21.39
C GLY A 33 -1.65 16.14 22.43
N VAL A 34 -1.39 17.41 22.10
CA VAL A 34 -0.75 18.36 23.03
C VAL A 34 -1.63 18.61 24.26
N ALA A 35 -2.94 18.71 24.08
CA ALA A 35 -3.88 18.88 25.20
C ALA A 35 -3.89 17.66 26.13
N LEU A 36 -3.94 16.44 25.58
CA LEU A 36 -3.94 15.19 26.34
C LEU A 36 -2.60 14.91 27.04
N TYR A 37 -1.49 15.36 26.46
CA TYR A 37 -0.14 15.14 26.99
C TYR A 37 0.37 16.31 27.84
N LYS A 38 -0.46 17.33 28.09
CA LYS A 38 -0.08 18.56 28.81
C LYS A 38 0.48 18.27 30.20
N ASP A 39 -0.13 17.35 30.93
CA ASP A 39 0.22 17.06 32.33
C ASP A 39 1.55 16.30 32.48
N LYS A 40 2.00 15.65 31.40
CA LYS A 40 3.27 14.90 31.37
C LYS A 40 4.46 15.75 30.93
N LEU A 41 4.20 16.93 30.38
CA LEU A 41 5.23 17.84 29.92
C LEU A 41 5.64 18.79 31.04
N PRO A 42 6.94 19.05 31.19
CA PRO A 42 7.42 20.05 32.15
C PRO A 42 7.02 21.45 31.66
N ALA A 43 6.80 22.40 32.57
CA ALA A 43 6.30 23.74 32.23
C ALA A 43 7.21 24.48 31.21
N ASN A 44 8.51 24.18 31.19
CA ASN A 44 9.49 24.72 30.26
C ASN A 44 9.39 24.14 28.82
N ALA A 45 8.62 23.08 28.58
CA ALA A 45 8.44 22.50 27.26
C ALA A 45 7.66 23.39 26.29
N PHE A 46 6.84 24.29 26.83
CA PHE A 46 6.01 25.23 26.07
C PHE A 46 6.73 26.51 25.68
N ILE A 47 8.02 26.65 26.02
CA ILE A 47 8.85 27.76 25.56
C ILE A 47 9.06 27.58 24.05
N MET A 48 8.19 28.22 23.27
CA MET A 48 8.25 28.21 21.81
C MET A 48 9.48 29.01 21.37
N GLU A 49 10.54 28.32 21.01
CA GLU A 49 11.65 28.94 20.28
C GLU A 49 11.12 29.54 18.98
N GLU A 50 11.26 30.87 18.85
CA GLU A 50 10.93 31.60 17.64
C GLU A 50 11.57 30.93 16.41
N PRO A 51 10.85 30.87 15.28
CA PRO A 51 11.40 30.35 14.04
C PRO A 51 12.59 31.23 13.64
N LYS A 52 13.79 30.66 13.75
CA LYS A 52 15.01 31.28 13.23
C LYS A 52 14.88 31.33 11.72
N ASP A 53 14.73 32.53 11.16
CA ASP A 53 14.63 32.74 9.72
C ASP A 53 15.87 32.14 9.02
N GLU A 54 15.69 31.03 8.33
CA GLU A 54 16.74 30.42 7.53
C GLU A 54 17.01 31.30 6.31
N ARG A 55 18.31 31.57 6.10
CA ARG A 55 18.82 32.51 5.09
C ARG A 55 18.19 32.30 3.73
N LYS A 56 17.79 33.41 3.09
CA LYS A 56 17.19 33.46 1.75
C LYS A 56 18.04 32.68 0.74
N HIS A 57 17.57 31.52 0.30
CA HIS A 57 18.08 30.89 -0.91
C HIS A 57 17.54 31.64 -2.13
N LYS A 58 18.44 32.30 -2.86
CA LYS A 58 18.15 33.07 -4.09
C LYS A 58 17.45 32.16 -5.10
N GLY A 59 16.21 32.48 -5.48
CA GLY A 59 15.46 31.81 -6.56
C GLY A 59 14.38 30.80 -6.16
N LYS A 60 14.16 30.51 -4.87
CA LYS A 60 13.01 29.70 -4.41
C LYS A 60 12.09 30.54 -3.53
N SER A 61 10.76 30.40 -3.71
CA SER A 61 9.76 31.10 -2.91
C SER A 61 10.10 30.99 -1.42
N LYS A 62 9.98 32.09 -0.67
CA LYS A 62 10.24 32.11 0.78
C LYS A 62 9.57 30.89 1.44
N HIS A 63 10.38 29.96 1.93
CA HIS A 63 9.88 28.88 2.76
C HIS A 63 9.52 29.51 4.11
N VAL A 64 8.23 29.81 4.31
CA VAL A 64 7.73 30.27 5.60
C VAL A 64 7.85 29.08 6.55
N PRO A 65 8.68 29.15 7.60
CA PRO A 65 8.79 28.06 8.56
C PRO A 65 7.41 27.78 9.17
N GLU A 66 6.92 26.53 9.07
CA GLU A 66 5.66 26.17 9.75
C GLU A 66 5.81 26.45 11.26
N PRO A 67 4.84 27.10 11.92
CA PRO A 67 4.91 27.33 13.35
C PRO A 67 5.07 25.99 14.07
N LYS A 68 6.00 25.94 15.04
CA LYS A 68 6.21 24.75 15.88
C LYS A 68 4.97 24.53 16.75
N LEU A 69 4.04 23.71 16.26
CA LEU A 69 2.79 23.36 16.97
C LEU A 69 3.00 22.31 18.07
N VAL A 70 4.19 21.70 18.16
CA VAL A 70 4.48 20.58 19.06
C VAL A 70 5.53 21.03 20.09
N PRO A 71 5.22 21.03 21.39
CA PRO A 71 6.18 21.31 22.47
C PRO A 71 7.36 20.31 22.48
N ARG A 72 8.52 20.75 23.00
CA ARG A 72 9.68 19.86 23.13
C ARG A 72 9.38 18.72 24.11
N GLY A 73 9.81 17.50 23.78
CA GLY A 73 9.57 16.31 24.60
C GLY A 73 8.20 15.65 24.39
N HIS A 74 7.33 16.21 23.55
CA HIS A 74 6.07 15.57 23.18
C HIS A 74 6.32 14.30 22.32
N PRO A 75 5.52 13.23 22.42
CA PRO A 75 5.72 11.98 21.67
C PRO A 75 5.76 12.15 20.14
N PHE A 76 5.01 13.13 19.62
CA PHE A 76 5.07 13.46 18.19
C PHE A 76 6.41 14.03 17.73
N VAL A 77 7.28 14.50 18.62
CA VAL A 77 8.59 15.14 18.35
C VAL A 77 8.51 16.45 17.56
N SER A 78 7.81 16.44 16.41
CA SER A 78 7.54 17.58 15.54
C SER A 78 6.31 17.30 14.67
N THR A 79 5.77 18.34 14.04
CA THR A 79 4.70 18.20 13.04
C THR A 79 5.14 17.32 11.86
N SER A 80 6.40 17.45 11.43
CA SER A 80 7.00 16.66 10.35
C SER A 80 7.10 15.18 10.72
N HIS A 81 7.48 14.85 11.96
CA HIS A 81 7.58 13.46 12.40
C HIS A 81 6.21 12.76 12.43
N LEU A 82 5.15 13.45 12.88
CA LEU A 82 3.78 12.94 12.77
C LEU A 82 3.39 12.70 11.30
N LYS A 83 3.60 13.71 10.43
CA LYS A 83 3.23 13.66 9.00
C LYS A 83 3.99 12.61 8.19
N ASN A 84 5.27 12.43 8.46
CA ASN A 84 6.18 11.66 7.59
C ASN A 84 6.55 10.29 8.17
N ARG A 85 6.30 10.04 9.46
CA ARG A 85 6.68 8.77 10.09
C ARG A 85 5.51 8.09 10.76
N VAL A 86 4.79 8.77 11.65
CA VAL A 86 3.71 8.13 12.43
C VAL A 86 2.50 7.81 11.54
N LEU A 87 1.92 8.82 10.87
CA LEU A 87 0.72 8.62 10.05
C LEU A 87 0.96 7.70 8.85
N PRO A 88 2.09 7.80 8.09
CA PRO A 88 2.34 6.91 6.97
C PRO A 88 2.50 5.45 7.39
N VAL A 89 3.14 5.19 8.54
CA VAL A 89 3.27 3.81 9.07
C VAL A 89 1.89 3.24 9.39
N LEU A 90 1.07 3.95 10.14
CA LEU A 90 -0.29 3.52 10.48
C LEU A 90 -1.16 3.33 9.23
N GLN A 91 -0.99 4.19 8.21
CA GLN A 91 -1.70 4.09 6.95
C GLN A 91 -1.26 2.88 6.13
N SER A 92 0.05 2.62 6.04
CA SER A 92 0.59 1.47 5.27
C SER A 92 0.13 0.13 5.83
N GLN A 93 -0.09 0.07 7.15
CA GLN A 93 -0.59 -1.09 7.87
C GLN A 93 -2.10 -1.09 8.00
N ASN A 94 -2.77 -0.18 7.29
CA ASN A 94 -4.21 -0.13 7.16
C ASN A 94 -5.00 0.08 8.46
N LEU A 95 -4.37 0.67 9.47
CA LEU A 95 -5.00 0.97 10.75
C LEU A 95 -5.75 2.30 10.73
N ILE A 96 -5.26 3.23 9.91
CA ILE A 96 -5.90 4.52 9.64
C ILE A 96 -6.03 4.72 8.14
N HIS A 97 -6.95 5.56 7.72
CA HIS A 97 -7.05 5.96 6.33
C HIS A 97 -7.18 7.48 6.18
N LYS A 98 -6.63 7.99 5.08
CA LYS A 98 -6.70 9.39 4.69
C LYS A 98 -7.79 9.54 3.64
N HIS A 99 -8.85 10.28 3.94
CA HIS A 99 -9.93 10.55 2.99
C HIS A 99 -10.10 12.05 2.77
N ILE A 100 -10.75 12.39 1.66
CA ILE A 100 -11.01 13.78 1.26
C ILE A 100 -12.39 14.17 1.77
N VAL A 101 -12.46 15.26 2.51
CA VAL A 101 -13.72 15.91 2.88
C VAL A 101 -13.86 17.16 2.03
N HIS A 102 -14.92 17.22 1.25
CA HIS A 102 -15.31 18.43 0.53
C HIS A 102 -16.12 19.30 1.47
N GLN A 103 -15.63 20.50 1.77
CA GLN A 103 -16.47 21.49 2.46
C GLN A 103 -17.56 21.93 1.50
N GLU A 104 -18.80 21.64 1.87
CA GLU A 104 -19.97 22.27 1.26
C GLU A 104 -19.99 23.73 1.75
N THR A 105 -19.29 24.61 1.02
CA THR A 105 -19.51 26.05 1.19
C THR A 105 -20.97 26.35 0.82
N PRO A 106 -21.78 26.93 1.72
CA PRO A 106 -23.13 27.34 1.37
C PRO A 106 -23.06 28.33 0.19
N PRO A 107 -24.03 28.28 -0.76
CA PRO A 107 -24.03 29.17 -1.91
C PRO A 107 -24.35 30.60 -1.46
N GLU A 108 -23.33 31.40 -1.18
CA GLU A 108 -23.51 32.85 -1.07
C GLU A 108 -23.70 33.48 -2.46
N PRO A 109 -24.70 34.34 -2.65
CA PRO A 109 -24.91 35.04 -3.92
C PRO A 109 -23.97 36.25 -4.01
N SER A 110 -22.68 36.05 -4.33
CA SER A 110 -21.76 37.16 -4.59
C SER A 110 -21.41 37.27 -6.08
N THR A 111 -21.99 38.29 -6.70
CA THR A 111 -21.69 38.79 -8.03
C THR A 111 -20.26 39.32 -8.13
N SER A 112 -19.28 38.48 -8.48
CA SER A 112 -18.07 38.95 -9.16
C SER A 112 -17.40 37.80 -9.92
N LYS A 113 -17.14 38.06 -11.20
CA LYS A 113 -16.48 37.15 -12.14
C LYS A 113 -14.99 37.03 -11.78
N SER A 114 -14.63 36.10 -10.91
CA SER A 114 -13.25 35.63 -10.79
C SER A 114 -13.21 34.11 -11.04
N LYS A 115 -12.13 33.66 -11.68
CA LYS A 115 -11.94 32.32 -12.24
C LYS A 115 -12.30 31.24 -11.19
N LYS A 116 -13.09 30.24 -11.59
CA LYS A 116 -13.47 29.03 -10.84
C LYS A 116 -12.38 28.55 -9.85
N ASP A 117 -12.41 29.04 -8.63
CA ASP A 117 -11.66 28.48 -7.51
C ASP A 117 -12.43 27.25 -7.03
N LYS A 118 -11.98 26.07 -7.48
CA LYS A 118 -12.47 24.81 -6.89
C LYS A 118 -12.06 24.80 -5.42
N PRO A 119 -12.97 24.47 -4.48
CA PRO A 119 -12.63 24.38 -3.07
C PRO A 119 -11.48 23.39 -2.89
N ARG A 120 -10.45 23.78 -2.13
CA ARG A 120 -9.29 22.92 -1.90
C ARG A 120 -9.74 21.69 -1.09
N PRO A 121 -9.43 20.46 -1.52
CA PRO A 121 -9.80 19.27 -0.77
C PRO A 121 -9.11 19.29 0.60
N LEU A 122 -9.90 19.07 1.66
CA LEU A 122 -9.36 18.87 3.00
C LEU A 122 -9.10 17.39 3.22
N PHE A 123 -7.94 17.08 3.79
CA PHE A 123 -7.57 15.71 4.09
C PHE A 123 -7.77 15.42 5.57
N VAL A 124 -8.53 14.38 5.84
CA VAL A 124 -8.91 13.97 7.18
C VAL A 124 -8.42 12.54 7.40
N TRP A 125 -7.96 12.27 8.61
CA TRP A 125 -7.53 10.95 9.06
C TRP A 125 -8.58 10.36 10.00
N SER A 126 -8.98 9.13 9.77
CA SER A 126 -9.88 8.38 10.65
C SER A 126 -9.37 6.96 10.84
N LEU A 127 -9.83 6.31 11.92
CA LEU A 127 -9.65 4.88 12.09
C LEU A 127 -10.37 4.16 10.95
N ARG A 128 -9.82 3.03 10.53
CA ARG A 128 -10.50 2.18 9.55
C ARG A 128 -11.44 1.24 10.30
N ASP A 129 -12.73 1.31 9.96
CA ASP A 129 -13.70 0.31 10.38
C ASP A 129 -13.40 -0.97 9.60
N LEU A 130 -12.59 -1.84 10.19
CA LEU A 130 -12.34 -3.18 9.67
C LEU A 130 -13.51 -4.05 10.15
N PRO A 131 -14.20 -4.77 9.25
CA PRO A 131 -15.28 -5.66 9.67
C PRO A 131 -14.70 -6.66 10.67
N ASP A 132 -15.33 -6.77 11.84
CA ASP A 132 -15.00 -7.81 12.81
C ASP A 132 -14.95 -9.14 12.06
N SER A 133 -13.80 -9.78 12.18
CA SER A 133 -13.26 -10.90 11.42
C SER A 133 -14.09 -12.19 11.54
N ASN A 134 -15.34 -12.14 11.11
CA ASN A 134 -16.25 -13.29 11.15
C ASN A 134 -16.22 -14.13 9.86
N LEU A 135 -15.44 -13.74 8.84
CA LEU A 135 -15.57 -14.33 7.50
C LEU A 135 -14.33 -15.08 6.99
N VAL A 136 -13.21 -15.06 7.70
CA VAL A 136 -12.03 -15.85 7.33
C VAL A 136 -11.31 -16.22 8.63
N GLU A 137 -10.85 -17.47 8.75
CA GLU A 137 -9.89 -17.96 9.74
C GLU A 137 -8.54 -17.25 9.61
N SER A 138 -8.56 -15.92 9.67
CA SER A 138 -7.40 -15.07 9.60
C SER A 138 -6.79 -15.02 10.99
N SER A 139 -5.54 -15.46 11.10
CA SER A 139 -4.73 -15.30 12.31
C SER A 139 -4.43 -13.83 12.64
N TRP A 140 -4.76 -12.90 11.75
CA TRP A 140 -4.50 -11.47 11.93
C TRP A 140 -5.71 -10.73 12.52
N SER A 141 -5.48 -10.03 13.65
CA SER A 141 -6.45 -9.17 14.33
C SER A 141 -5.97 -7.73 14.39
N THR A 142 -6.86 -6.78 14.06
CA THR A 142 -6.58 -5.34 14.14
C THR A 142 -6.23 -4.88 15.55
N SER A 143 -6.91 -5.43 16.57
CA SER A 143 -6.68 -5.04 17.97
C SER A 143 -5.29 -5.47 18.44
N GLU A 144 -4.93 -6.72 18.18
CA GLU A 144 -3.61 -7.26 18.52
C GLU A 144 -2.50 -6.50 17.79
N HIS A 145 -2.74 -6.14 16.53
CA HIS A 145 -1.80 -5.36 15.73
C HIS A 145 -1.54 -3.96 16.33
N TRP A 146 -2.59 -3.29 16.83
CA TRP A 146 -2.45 -2.04 17.58
C TRP A 146 -1.69 -2.24 18.89
N GLU A 147 -2.01 -3.29 19.65
CA GLU A 147 -1.35 -3.60 20.92
C GLU A 147 0.15 -3.82 20.74
N ARG A 148 0.58 -4.52 19.69
CA ARG A 148 2.00 -4.74 19.36
C ARG A 148 2.73 -3.43 19.07
N LEU A 149 2.13 -2.52 18.30
CA LEU A 149 2.69 -1.20 18.01
C LEU A 149 2.79 -0.32 19.27
N VAL A 150 1.76 -0.34 20.12
CA VAL A 150 1.73 0.42 21.38
C VAL A 150 2.66 -0.20 22.42
N GLY A 151 2.83 -1.52 22.40
CA GLY A 151 3.76 -2.27 23.26
C GLY A 151 5.23 -2.05 22.93
N GLY A 152 5.52 -1.39 21.80
CA GLY A 152 6.88 -1.01 21.43
C GLY A 152 7.56 -1.90 20.42
N GLU A 153 6.82 -2.80 19.78
CA GLU A 153 7.38 -3.59 18.70
C GLU A 153 7.75 -2.71 17.50
N HIS A 154 8.82 -3.12 16.80
CA HIS A 154 9.29 -2.36 15.65
C HIS A 154 8.23 -2.33 14.54
N PRO A 155 7.84 -1.15 14.01
CA PRO A 155 6.76 -1.07 13.02
C PRO A 155 7.02 -1.87 11.76
N GLY A 156 8.28 -2.02 11.35
CA GLY A 156 8.63 -2.85 10.19
C GLY A 156 8.48 -4.36 10.44
N ALA A 157 8.52 -4.84 11.68
CA ALA A 157 8.23 -6.24 11.99
C ALA A 157 6.72 -6.49 11.89
N VAL A 158 5.96 -5.69 12.64
CA VAL A 158 4.49 -5.72 12.65
C VAL A 158 3.90 -5.48 11.25
N GLY A 159 4.52 -4.60 10.45
CA GLY A 159 4.11 -4.34 9.07
C GLY A 159 4.31 -5.53 8.13
N ARG A 160 5.36 -6.34 8.31
CA ARG A 160 5.59 -7.55 7.51
C ARG A 160 4.51 -8.60 7.76
N ASP A 161 4.09 -8.76 9.01
CA ASP A 161 3.01 -9.69 9.35
C ASP A 161 1.70 -9.30 8.66
N TYR A 162 1.40 -8.00 8.60
CA TYR A 162 0.26 -7.48 7.84
C TYR A 162 0.40 -7.69 6.33
N GLU A 163 1.59 -7.51 5.76
CA GLU A 163 1.84 -7.77 4.33
C GLU A 163 1.65 -9.25 3.97
N LEU A 164 2.10 -10.17 4.83
CA LEU A 164 1.88 -11.60 4.66
C LEU A 164 0.38 -11.92 4.68
N HIS A 165 -0.35 -11.39 5.67
CA HIS A 165 -1.80 -11.55 5.75
C HIS A 165 -2.51 -11.03 4.49
N GLN A 166 -2.13 -9.86 3.98
CA GLN A 166 -2.67 -9.31 2.74
C GLN A 166 -2.37 -10.19 1.52
N LYS A 167 -1.18 -10.79 1.47
CA LYS A 167 -0.79 -11.73 0.40
C LYS A 167 -1.66 -12.98 0.46
N ASP A 168 -1.89 -13.51 1.65
CA ASP A 168 -2.73 -14.70 1.86
C ASP A 168 -4.17 -14.43 1.44
N LEU A 169 -4.76 -13.30 1.85
CA LEU A 169 -6.09 -12.88 1.42
C LEU A 169 -6.20 -12.78 -0.11
N ARG A 170 -5.25 -12.11 -0.77
CA ARG A 170 -5.25 -12.00 -2.24
C ARG A 170 -5.11 -13.36 -2.92
N SER A 171 -4.31 -14.25 -2.36
CA SER A 171 -4.14 -15.61 -2.89
C SER A 171 -5.43 -16.42 -2.76
N ALA A 172 -6.13 -16.33 -1.62
CA ALA A 172 -7.39 -17.00 -1.38
C ALA A 172 -8.53 -16.44 -2.24
N GLU A 173 -8.63 -15.11 -2.36
CA GLU A 173 -9.58 -14.45 -3.27
C GLU A 173 -9.34 -14.86 -4.72
N ARG A 174 -8.08 -14.94 -5.14
CA ARG A 174 -7.71 -15.41 -6.48
C ARG A 174 -8.07 -16.88 -6.68
N GLY A 175 -7.85 -17.75 -5.68
CA GLY A 175 -8.29 -19.14 -5.71
C GLY A 175 -9.80 -19.25 -5.96
N LYS A 176 -10.60 -18.52 -5.18
CA LYS A 176 -12.06 -18.43 -5.37
C LYS A 176 -12.45 -17.88 -6.75
N ALA A 177 -11.73 -16.87 -7.25
CA ALA A 177 -11.96 -16.30 -8.57
C ALA A 177 -11.63 -17.27 -9.72
N ILE A 178 -10.61 -18.11 -9.52
CA ILE A 178 -10.25 -19.20 -10.42
C ILE A 178 -11.32 -20.28 -10.43
N ASP A 179 -11.79 -20.72 -9.25
CA ASP A 179 -12.77 -21.79 -9.12
C ASP A 179 -14.16 -21.38 -9.64
N SER A 180 -14.50 -20.10 -9.49
CA SER A 180 -15.69 -19.52 -10.12
C SER A 180 -15.54 -19.24 -11.63
N GLY A 181 -14.37 -19.51 -12.22
CA GLY A 181 -14.10 -19.31 -13.64
C GLY A 181 -13.95 -17.84 -14.08
N LYS A 182 -13.93 -16.89 -13.13
CA LYS A 182 -13.73 -15.45 -13.42
C LYS A 182 -12.28 -15.14 -13.85
N VAL A 183 -11.33 -15.89 -13.32
CA VAL A 183 -9.90 -15.73 -13.60
C VAL A 183 -9.34 -17.05 -14.13
N LYS A 184 -8.50 -16.98 -15.16
CA LYS A 184 -7.81 -18.16 -15.69
C LYS A 184 -6.59 -18.48 -14.83
N ARG A 185 -6.34 -19.78 -14.58
CA ARG A 185 -5.09 -20.27 -13.98
C ARG A 185 -3.91 -19.86 -14.85
N THR A 186 -2.79 -19.49 -14.22
CA THR A 186 -1.52 -19.32 -14.93
C THR A 186 -0.98 -20.65 -15.39
N GLU A 187 0.00 -20.63 -16.29
CA GLU A 187 0.54 -21.86 -16.86
C GLU A 187 1.26 -22.75 -15.84
N GLU A 188 1.97 -22.15 -14.89
CA GLU A 188 2.61 -22.88 -13.78
C GLU A 188 1.57 -23.50 -12.84
N GLU A 189 0.50 -22.77 -12.54
CA GLU A 189 -0.64 -23.29 -11.76
C GLU A 189 -1.38 -24.41 -12.50
N MET A 190 -1.52 -24.33 -13.82
CA MET A 190 -2.12 -25.41 -14.63
C MET A 190 -1.26 -26.69 -14.62
N TRP A 191 0.06 -26.56 -14.49
CA TRP A 191 0.97 -27.71 -14.39
C TRP A 191 0.92 -28.37 -13.02
N ALA A 192 0.81 -27.56 -11.96
CA ALA A 192 0.67 -28.05 -10.59
C ALA A 192 -0.76 -28.55 -10.26
N TRP A 193 -1.71 -28.41 -11.19
CA TRP A 193 -3.10 -28.81 -10.97
C TRP A 193 -3.26 -30.33 -11.09
N GLU A 194 -3.42 -30.99 -9.94
CA GLU A 194 -3.52 -32.46 -9.83
C GLU A 194 -4.68 -33.04 -10.68
N ASP A 195 -5.83 -32.37 -10.71
CA ASP A 195 -7.01 -32.79 -11.49
C ASP A 195 -7.03 -32.25 -12.94
N ARG A 196 -5.87 -31.93 -13.51
CA ARG A 196 -5.78 -31.45 -14.89
C ARG A 196 -6.43 -32.47 -15.85
N LYS A 197 -7.44 -32.03 -16.60
CA LYS A 197 -8.03 -32.85 -17.66
C LYS A 197 -6.95 -33.27 -18.66
N VAL A 198 -6.79 -34.58 -18.81
CA VAL A 198 -5.87 -35.19 -19.77
C VAL A 198 -6.18 -34.65 -21.17
N GLY A 199 -5.18 -34.06 -21.84
CA GLY A 199 -5.31 -33.48 -23.19
C GLY A 199 -5.38 -31.95 -23.26
N LEU A 200 -5.49 -31.24 -22.13
CA LEU A 200 -5.44 -29.77 -22.15
C LEU A 200 -4.00 -29.28 -22.37
N THR A 201 -3.57 -29.04 -23.61
CA THR A 201 -2.19 -28.60 -23.90
C THR A 201 -1.95 -27.14 -23.53
N THR A 202 -0.88 -26.90 -22.77
CA THR A 202 -0.45 -25.54 -22.37
C THR A 202 0.29 -24.84 -23.52
N ASN A 203 0.48 -23.52 -23.45
CA ASN A 203 1.17 -22.75 -24.50
C ASN A 203 2.66 -23.10 -24.58
N LYS A 204 3.33 -23.32 -23.45
CA LYS A 204 4.71 -23.83 -23.33
C LYS A 204 4.85 -25.21 -23.94
N GLU A 205 3.91 -26.13 -23.67
CA GLU A 205 3.91 -27.45 -24.33
C GLU A 205 3.76 -27.32 -25.85
N ARG A 206 2.87 -26.44 -26.33
CA ARG A 206 2.75 -26.17 -27.77
C ARG A 206 4.02 -25.54 -28.34
N GLY A 207 4.67 -24.64 -27.60
CA GLY A 207 5.96 -24.04 -27.95
C GLY A 207 7.04 -25.10 -28.10
N HIS A 208 7.28 -25.92 -27.08
CA HIS A 208 8.24 -27.03 -27.12
C HIS A 208 7.94 -28.04 -28.23
N LEU A 209 6.65 -28.35 -28.47
CA LEU A 209 6.27 -29.21 -29.59
C LEU A 209 6.58 -28.58 -30.95
N ASN A 210 6.35 -27.27 -31.10
CA ASN A 210 6.70 -26.53 -32.31
C ASN A 210 8.22 -26.47 -32.51
N ASP A 211 8.99 -26.18 -31.47
CA ASP A 211 10.45 -26.14 -31.52
C ASP A 211 11.01 -27.51 -31.91
N ARG A 212 10.49 -28.58 -31.28
CA ARG A 212 10.87 -29.96 -31.61
C ARG A 212 10.51 -30.33 -33.05
N ARG A 213 9.35 -29.88 -33.54
CA ARG A 213 8.94 -30.07 -34.95
C ARG A 213 9.82 -29.29 -35.91
N GLN A 214 10.18 -28.05 -35.58
CA GLN A 214 11.09 -27.22 -36.37
C GLN A 214 12.49 -27.85 -36.44
N ALA A 215 13.04 -28.31 -35.33
CA ALA A 215 14.33 -29.00 -35.29
C ALA A 215 14.34 -30.31 -36.10
N ALA A 216 13.24 -31.06 -36.09
CA ALA A 216 13.11 -32.31 -36.84
C ALA A 216 12.83 -32.11 -38.35
N ARG A 217 12.43 -30.90 -38.76
CA ARG A 217 11.98 -30.62 -40.14
C ARG A 217 13.10 -30.75 -41.18
N PRO A 218 14.32 -30.21 -40.99
CA PRO A 218 15.42 -30.36 -41.95
C PRO A 218 15.80 -31.83 -42.19
N ALA A 219 15.81 -32.64 -41.14
CA ALA A 219 16.11 -34.07 -41.26
C ALA A 219 15.03 -34.83 -42.05
N LYS A 220 13.75 -34.46 -41.89
CA LYS A 220 12.65 -35.03 -42.69
C LYS A 220 12.71 -34.59 -44.15
N GLU A 221 13.05 -33.32 -44.41
CA GLU A 221 13.18 -32.79 -45.76
C GLU A 221 14.36 -33.43 -46.50
N ARG A 222 15.52 -33.61 -45.86
CA ARG A 222 16.65 -34.39 -46.42
C ARG A 222 16.25 -35.81 -46.77
N ARG A 223 15.65 -36.56 -45.84
CA ARG A 223 15.16 -37.92 -46.10
C ARG A 223 14.12 -38.00 -47.23
N ARG A 224 13.41 -36.91 -47.52
CA ARG A 224 12.46 -36.82 -48.63
C ARG A 224 13.18 -36.57 -49.94
N LEU A 225 14.17 -35.68 -49.96
CA LEU A 225 15.04 -35.43 -51.11
C LEU A 225 15.82 -36.67 -51.49
N ASP A 226 16.48 -37.34 -50.54
CA ASP A 226 17.27 -38.56 -50.80
C ASP A 226 16.40 -39.67 -51.45
N ARG A 227 15.15 -39.81 -50.99
CA ARG A 227 14.19 -40.75 -51.60
C ARG A 227 13.81 -40.34 -53.02
N TRP A 228 13.66 -39.05 -53.26
CA TRP A 228 13.30 -38.51 -54.58
C TRP A 228 14.45 -38.69 -55.58
N GLU A 229 15.68 -38.39 -55.16
CA GLU A 229 16.90 -38.63 -55.95
C GLU A 229 17.09 -40.11 -56.27
N LYS A 230 16.82 -40.99 -55.30
CA LYS A 230 16.90 -42.43 -55.52
C LYS A 230 15.90 -42.90 -56.59
N LEU A 231 14.65 -42.43 -56.54
CA LEU A 231 13.64 -42.75 -57.55
C LEU A 231 14.00 -42.21 -58.94
N PHE A 232 14.57 -41.00 -59.02
CA PHE A 232 15.02 -40.43 -60.29
C PHE A 232 16.18 -41.24 -60.88
N ARG A 233 17.17 -41.61 -60.06
CA ARG A 233 18.32 -42.39 -60.50
C ARG A 233 17.93 -43.79 -60.94
N GLU A 234 16.97 -44.43 -60.26
CA GLU A 234 16.44 -45.74 -60.66
C GLU A 234 15.63 -45.66 -61.96
N GLY A 235 14.97 -44.54 -62.25
CA GLY A 235 14.24 -44.29 -63.49
C GLY A 235 15.13 -43.92 -64.70
N GLU A 236 16.35 -43.42 -64.49
CA GLU A 236 17.33 -43.17 -65.57
C GLU A 236 18.10 -44.44 -65.98
N THR A 237 18.10 -45.47 -65.14
CA THR A 237 18.78 -46.76 -65.39
C THR A 237 17.86 -47.86 -65.94
N ALA A 238 16.60 -47.55 -66.23
CA ALA A 238 15.60 -48.46 -66.81
C ALA A 238 15.33 -48.11 -68.28
#